data_AF-A0A8K0Q3N4-F1
#
_entry.id   AF-A0A8K0Q3N4-F1
#
_cell.length_a   1.000
_cell.length_b   1.000
_cell.length_c   1.000
_cell.angle_alpha   90.00
_cell.angle_beta   90.00
_cell.angle_gamma   90.00
#
_symmetry.space_group_name_H-M   'P 1'
#
loop_
_entity.id
_entity.type
_entity.pdbx_description
1 polymer ?
#
loop_
_entity_poly.entity_id
_entity_poly.type
_entity_poly.pdbx_seq_one_letter_code
_entity_poly.pdbx_strand_id
1 'polypeptide(L)'
;MMRAAGLAEGCLNDPENTKEKFLHNWFVDNKIWVEADDKVADHANEPWRKYYKGPRDRIYRTGDLGYFLDDSGNCAITGRADSQIKIRGFRIELSEVDSNLRGYHLVRECKTLLRRDRNEEPTLVSCIVPDLQQWTGWLADRSLEDIEEGGTEIGPVIVYPKRFRPMQTEVRDHLKSGLPAYTVPTYFIYMNKMPLNPNGKIDSPNLPFPDAALISEEASEEDLKRWEAFSNTEKQMAEQWATLIGGLNARTLRPDSDFFESGGHSLLAQQLLLDIRKKLGVNVSISSLYSDSSLKALSTQVDRQREGKDDPGATEDGEFAYAQSLDKLLGSLDSKYQTADPAALSPAGKTTVFVTSATGFLGSYIFKDLLERENIRVIAHVRGTKSVQAALERLQRSLRGYGVWPDSWTTRLSAVVGDLSQPRLGLDDKTWNEVGDAADVVIHNGALVHWVKQYKDVERSNVLSTLDVLRLCNQGKPKLFSFVSSTSVLDTDHYVELSHEQTSTGQGAVMEADGMMGSRSGLGIG
;
A
#
# COMPACT_ATOMS: atom_id res chain seq x y z
N MET A 1 13.69 -18.36 6.83
CA MET A 1 14.15 -18.86 5.52
C MET A 1 15.51 -18.22 5.18
N MET A 2 16.38 -18.87 4.42
CA MET A 2 17.70 -18.34 4.04
C MET A 2 17.77 -18.08 2.53
N ARG A 3 18.31 -16.93 2.12
CA ARG A 3 18.46 -16.55 0.71
C ARG A 3 19.94 -16.35 0.35
N ALA A 4 20.39 -16.91 -0.77
CA ALA A 4 21.78 -16.80 -1.23
C ALA A 4 21.96 -15.94 -2.50
N ALA A 5 20.93 -15.75 -3.32
CA ALA A 5 21.00 -14.97 -4.56
C ALA A 5 20.34 -13.58 -4.43
N GLY A 6 21.03 -12.53 -4.89
CA GLY A 6 20.55 -11.14 -4.86
C GLY A 6 20.70 -10.46 -3.49
N LEU A 7 21.77 -10.78 -2.75
CA LEU A 7 22.05 -10.18 -1.44
C LEU A 7 22.52 -8.74 -1.59
N ALA A 8 22.02 -7.86 -0.73
CA ALA A 8 22.58 -6.52 -0.57
C ALA A 8 24.00 -6.59 0.03
N GLU A 9 24.78 -5.52 -0.11
CA GLU A 9 26.13 -5.45 0.47
C GLU A 9 26.09 -5.51 1.99
N GLY A 10 25.11 -4.84 2.61
CA GLY A 10 24.88 -4.79 4.06
C GLY A 10 23.91 -3.68 4.44
N CYS A 11 23.83 -3.38 5.74
CA CYS A 11 23.14 -2.22 6.28
C CYS A 11 24.08 -1.00 6.27
N LEU A 12 23.63 0.11 5.68
CA LEU A 12 24.43 1.33 5.56
C LEU A 12 24.78 1.88 6.95
N ASN A 13 26.07 2.10 7.22
CA ASN A 13 26.61 2.60 8.50
C ASN A 13 26.27 1.73 9.74
N ASP A 14 25.84 0.48 9.54
CA ASP A 14 25.46 -0.43 10.62
C ASP A 14 26.16 -1.80 10.44
N PRO A 15 27.45 -1.89 10.80
CA PRO A 15 28.24 -3.10 10.61
C PRO A 15 27.80 -4.26 11.52
N GLU A 16 27.22 -3.95 12.70
CA GLU A 16 26.76 -4.98 13.64
C GLU A 16 25.50 -5.68 13.11
N ASN A 17 24.51 -4.92 12.65
CA ASN A 17 23.30 -5.48 12.02
C ASN A 17 23.61 -6.20 10.70
N THR A 18 24.62 -5.73 9.97
CA THR A 18 25.14 -6.42 8.79
C THR A 18 25.67 -7.81 9.15
N LYS A 19 26.49 -7.92 10.21
CA LYS A 19 26.98 -9.23 10.68
C LYS A 19 25.85 -10.13 11.17
N GLU A 20 24.85 -9.57 11.85
CA GLU A 20 23.72 -10.35 12.38
C GLU A 20 22.84 -10.93 11.26
N LYS A 21 22.60 -10.17 10.19
CA LYS A 21 21.68 -10.55 9.11
C LYS A 21 22.32 -11.26 7.93
N PHE A 22 23.59 -10.97 7.63
CA PHE A 22 24.32 -11.54 6.50
C PHE A 22 25.38 -12.51 7.02
N LEU A 23 24.98 -13.78 7.14
CA LEU A 23 25.80 -14.84 7.71
C LEU A 23 26.67 -15.49 6.64
N HIS A 24 27.78 -16.10 7.05
CA HIS A 24 28.56 -16.94 6.16
C HIS A 24 27.77 -18.17 5.77
N ASN A 25 27.79 -18.53 4.49
CA ASN A 25 27.09 -19.70 4.00
C ASN A 25 27.85 -20.98 4.31
N TRP A 26 27.43 -21.70 5.35
CA TRP A 26 28.00 -22.99 5.75
C TRP A 26 27.49 -24.19 4.94
N PHE A 27 26.57 -24.01 3.97
CA PHE A 27 26.13 -25.09 3.09
C PHE A 27 27.04 -25.33 1.89
N VAL A 28 28.01 -24.44 1.65
CA VAL A 28 28.91 -24.51 0.50
C VAL A 28 30.34 -24.31 0.98
N ASP A 29 31.23 -25.23 0.64
CA ASP A 29 32.67 -25.00 0.81
C ASP A 29 33.15 -24.06 -0.30
N ASN A 30 33.19 -22.77 0.02
CA ASN A 30 33.59 -21.75 -0.94
C ASN A 30 35.08 -21.81 -1.30
N LYS A 31 35.94 -22.49 -0.52
CA LYS A 31 37.37 -22.60 -0.84
C LYS A 31 37.58 -23.31 -2.17
N ILE A 32 36.83 -24.37 -2.43
CA ILE A 32 36.90 -25.13 -3.69
C ILE A 32 36.62 -24.21 -4.89
N TRP A 33 35.65 -23.30 -4.74
CA TRP A 33 35.26 -22.38 -5.81
C TRP A 33 36.25 -21.23 -5.98
N VAL A 34 36.78 -20.69 -4.88
CA VAL A 34 37.84 -19.66 -4.92
C VAL A 34 39.11 -20.22 -5.55
N GLU A 35 39.53 -21.43 -5.17
CA GLU A 35 40.70 -22.10 -5.76
C GLU A 35 40.51 -22.45 -7.24
N ALA A 36 39.28 -22.79 -7.66
CA ALA A 36 38.96 -23.00 -9.06
C ALA A 36 38.97 -21.69 -9.86
N ASP A 37 38.46 -20.60 -9.27
CA ASP A 37 38.43 -19.26 -9.87
C ASP A 37 39.85 -18.68 -10.01
N ASP A 38 40.70 -18.82 -8.98
CA ASP A 38 42.09 -18.36 -8.99
C ASP A 38 42.92 -19.04 -10.10
N LYS A 39 42.58 -20.27 -10.49
CA LYS A 39 43.27 -20.99 -11.60
C LYS A 39 42.99 -20.39 -12.98
N VAL A 40 41.91 -19.63 -13.12
CA VAL A 40 41.49 -19.00 -14.39
C VAL A 40 41.46 -17.47 -14.30
N ALA A 41 41.86 -16.90 -13.15
CA ALA A 41 41.81 -15.48 -12.87
C ALA A 41 42.94 -14.69 -13.58
N ASP A 42 42.57 -13.63 -14.30
CA ASP A 42 43.53 -12.60 -14.75
C ASP A 42 43.56 -11.47 -13.72
N HIS A 43 44.33 -11.67 -12.65
CA HIS A 43 44.43 -10.69 -11.55
C HIS A 43 44.95 -9.31 -11.98
N ALA A 44 45.59 -9.19 -13.15
CA ALA A 44 46.07 -7.92 -13.66
C ALA A 44 44.93 -7.05 -14.22
N ASN A 45 43.92 -7.67 -14.86
CA ASN A 45 42.79 -6.96 -15.46
C ASN A 45 41.50 -7.04 -14.64
N GLU A 46 41.46 -7.85 -13.58
CA GLU A 46 40.27 -8.10 -12.77
C GLU A 46 40.50 -7.79 -11.28
N PRO A 47 40.73 -6.50 -10.91
CA PRO A 47 41.08 -6.11 -9.54
C PRO A 47 39.94 -6.33 -8.53
N TRP A 48 38.73 -6.65 -8.98
CA TRP A 48 37.60 -7.02 -8.13
C TRP A 48 37.74 -8.45 -7.57
N ARG A 49 38.53 -9.33 -8.20
CA ARG A 49 38.70 -10.74 -7.77
C ARG A 49 39.29 -10.91 -6.38
N LYS A 50 40.07 -9.94 -5.89
CA LYS A 50 40.55 -9.93 -4.48
C LYS A 50 39.42 -9.89 -3.43
N TYR A 51 38.20 -9.56 -3.85
CA TYR A 51 37.01 -9.55 -3.01
C TYR A 51 36.07 -10.74 -3.28
N TYR A 52 36.40 -11.62 -4.24
CA TYR A 52 35.63 -12.82 -4.53
C TYR A 52 35.80 -13.84 -3.40
N LYS A 53 34.68 -14.30 -2.83
CA LYS A 53 34.66 -15.28 -1.72
C LYS A 53 33.86 -16.53 -2.07
N GLY A 54 33.64 -16.79 -3.35
CA GLY A 54 32.81 -17.88 -3.86
C GLY A 54 31.40 -17.42 -4.29
N PRO A 55 30.70 -18.23 -5.11
CA PRO A 55 29.46 -17.83 -5.78
C PRO A 55 28.25 -17.70 -4.82
N ARG A 56 28.38 -18.18 -3.57
CA ARG A 56 27.34 -18.17 -2.54
C ARG A 56 27.97 -18.01 -1.16
N ASP A 57 28.90 -17.06 -1.01
CA ASP A 57 29.69 -16.86 0.21
C ASP A 57 28.86 -16.49 1.44
N ARG A 58 27.69 -15.88 1.22
CA ARG A 58 26.79 -15.39 2.25
C ARG A 58 25.36 -15.87 2.08
N ILE A 59 24.63 -15.89 3.18
CA ILE A 59 23.21 -16.15 3.29
C ILE A 59 22.56 -15.03 4.10
N TYR A 60 21.36 -14.61 3.71
CA TYR A 60 20.60 -13.63 4.48
C TYR A 60 19.52 -14.30 5.33
N ARG A 61 19.52 -13.94 6.62
CA ARG A 61 18.52 -14.37 7.59
C ARG A 61 17.29 -13.48 7.45
N THR A 62 16.22 -13.99 6.82
CA THR A 62 15.03 -13.15 6.51
C THR A 62 14.19 -12.78 7.72
N GLY A 63 14.28 -13.59 8.79
CA GLY A 63 13.38 -13.53 9.94
C GLY A 63 12.04 -14.21 9.69
N ASP A 64 11.73 -14.66 8.47
CA ASP A 64 10.47 -15.37 8.18
C ASP A 64 10.56 -16.83 8.62
N LEU A 65 9.50 -17.30 9.28
CA LEU A 65 9.28 -18.69 9.64
C LEU A 65 8.50 -19.39 8.53
N GLY A 66 8.90 -20.61 8.21
CA GLY A 66 8.24 -21.42 7.21
C GLY A 66 8.77 -22.84 7.21
N TYR A 67 8.05 -23.71 6.50
CA TYR A 67 8.39 -25.11 6.32
C TYR A 67 8.20 -25.51 4.85
N PHE A 68 8.89 -26.56 4.41
CA PHE A 68 8.68 -27.13 3.09
C PHE A 68 7.40 -27.97 3.12
N LEU A 69 6.54 -27.77 2.12
CA LEU A 69 5.25 -28.46 2.03
C LEU A 69 5.43 -29.93 1.63
N ASP A 70 6.42 -30.20 0.79
CA ASP A 70 6.76 -31.51 0.25
C ASP A 70 8.17 -31.45 -0.40
N ASP A 71 8.58 -32.54 -1.05
CA ASP A 71 9.87 -32.67 -1.73
C ASP A 71 9.97 -31.84 -3.03
N SER A 72 8.89 -31.18 -3.47
CA SER A 72 8.91 -30.31 -4.66
C SER A 72 9.66 -28.99 -4.43
N GLY A 73 10.02 -28.69 -3.17
CA GLY A 73 10.71 -27.46 -2.78
C GLY A 73 9.79 -26.26 -2.57
N ASN A 74 8.47 -26.45 -2.67
CA ASN A 74 7.49 -25.45 -2.29
C ASN A 74 7.52 -25.21 -0.78
N CYS A 75 7.40 -23.95 -0.37
CA CYS A 75 7.46 -23.56 1.03
C CYS A 75 6.22 -22.78 1.45
N ALA A 76 5.72 -23.06 2.65
CA ALA A 76 4.70 -22.26 3.31
C ALA A 76 5.37 -21.34 4.34
N ILE A 77 5.03 -20.05 4.30
CA ILE A 77 5.47 -19.05 5.28
C ILE A 77 4.39 -18.95 6.35
N THR A 78 4.74 -19.26 7.59
CA THR A 78 3.81 -19.31 8.73
C THR A 78 3.82 -18.05 9.58
N GLY A 79 4.82 -17.18 9.40
CA GLY A 79 4.92 -15.94 10.14
C GLY A 79 6.35 -15.40 10.17
N ARG A 80 6.65 -14.60 11.20
CA ARG A 80 7.99 -14.07 11.45
C ARG A 80 8.50 -14.52 12.82
N ALA A 81 9.81 -14.72 12.90
CA ALA A 81 10.56 -15.04 14.11
C ALA A 81 10.88 -13.79 14.94
N ASP A 82 10.71 -12.59 14.37
CA ASP A 82 10.93 -11.29 15.00
C ASP A 82 9.61 -10.52 15.18
N SER A 83 9.68 -9.36 15.85
CA SER A 83 8.53 -8.51 16.16
C SER A 83 8.02 -7.68 14.98
N GLN A 84 8.52 -7.94 13.77
CA GLN A 84 8.19 -7.16 12.60
C GLN A 84 6.87 -7.63 11.99
N ILE A 85 6.04 -6.68 11.59
CA ILE A 85 4.73 -6.98 11.02
C ILE A 85 4.52 -6.27 9.68
N LYS A 86 3.56 -6.78 8.91
CA LYS A 86 3.06 -6.11 7.70
C LYS A 86 1.61 -5.73 7.89
N ILE A 87 1.30 -4.44 7.76
CA ILE A 87 -0.07 -3.92 7.77
C ILE A 87 -0.27 -3.15 6.48
N ARG A 88 -1.26 -3.54 5.68
CA ARG A 88 -1.69 -2.82 4.46
C ARG A 88 -0.52 -2.53 3.50
N GLY A 89 0.40 -3.48 3.35
CA GLY A 89 1.59 -3.36 2.50
C GLY A 89 2.79 -2.65 3.12
N PHE A 90 2.63 -2.02 4.29
CA PHE A 90 3.71 -1.37 5.02
C PHE A 90 4.40 -2.33 6.00
N ARG A 91 5.72 -2.26 6.05
CA ARG A 91 6.56 -3.03 6.97
C ARG A 91 6.79 -2.17 8.22
N ILE A 92 6.33 -2.64 9.38
CA ILE A 92 6.32 -1.88 10.63
C ILE A 92 7.17 -2.63 11.66
N GLU A 93 8.11 -1.90 12.29
CA GLU A 93 8.91 -2.39 13.40
C GLU A 93 8.24 -1.99 14.72
N LEU A 94 7.60 -2.92 15.42
CA LEU A 94 6.88 -2.61 16.67
C LEU A 94 7.80 -2.03 17.75
N SER A 95 9.08 -2.41 17.74
CA SER A 95 10.09 -1.86 18.65
C SER A 95 10.39 -0.38 18.42
N GLU A 96 10.18 0.13 17.20
CA GLU A 96 10.35 1.55 16.87
C GLU A 96 9.22 2.38 17.47
N VAL A 97 7.99 1.85 17.39
CA VAL A 97 6.81 2.43 18.05
C VAL A 97 7.00 2.44 19.57
N ASP A 98 7.41 1.30 20.14
CA ASP A 98 7.74 1.17 21.57
C ASP A 98 8.80 2.20 22.00
N SER A 99 9.83 2.42 21.18
CA SER A 99 10.93 3.34 21.52
C SER A 99 10.49 4.80 21.47
N ASN A 100 9.69 5.18 20.48
CA ASN A 100 9.13 6.53 20.40
C ASN A 100 8.15 6.80 21.55
N LEU A 101 7.28 5.84 21.88
CA LEU A 101 6.37 5.94 23.02
C LEU A 101 7.10 6.20 24.34
N ARG A 102 8.20 5.46 24.61
CA ARG A 102 9.04 5.69 25.81
C ARG A 102 9.70 7.07 25.85
N GLY A 103 9.80 7.75 24.72
CA GLY A 103 10.30 9.13 24.66
C GLY A 103 9.31 10.16 25.20
N TYR A 104 8.03 9.80 25.38
CA TYR A 104 7.02 10.69 25.91
C TYR A 104 6.98 10.66 27.45
N HIS A 105 7.07 11.84 28.08
CA HIS A 105 7.28 11.97 29.53
C HIS A 105 6.23 11.32 30.44
N LEU A 106 4.99 11.10 29.98
CA LEU A 106 3.95 10.40 30.75
C LEU A 106 3.96 8.88 30.59
N VAL A 107 4.80 8.32 29.73
CA VAL A 107 4.85 6.87 29.48
C VAL A 107 5.99 6.26 30.30
N ARG A 108 5.63 5.47 31.33
CA ARG A 108 6.61 4.72 32.12
C ARG A 108 7.04 3.44 31.42
N GLU A 109 6.08 2.67 30.95
CA GLU A 109 6.29 1.42 30.21
C GLU A 109 5.30 1.33 29.06
N CYS A 110 5.69 0.70 27.96
CA CYS A 110 4.79 0.46 26.85
C CYS A 110 5.11 -0.85 26.12
N LYS A 111 4.07 -1.40 25.48
CA LYS A 111 4.19 -2.49 24.53
C LYS A 111 3.17 -2.39 23.41
N THR A 112 3.65 -2.26 22.18
CA THR A 112 2.87 -2.28 20.95
C THR A 112 2.76 -3.70 20.40
N LEU A 113 1.57 -4.06 19.99
CA LEU A 113 1.22 -5.38 19.45
C LEU A 113 0.34 -5.23 18.22
N LEU A 114 0.36 -6.26 17.39
CA LEU A 114 -0.67 -6.46 16.37
C LEU A 114 -1.82 -7.27 16.97
N ARG A 115 -3.04 -6.77 16.81
CA ARG A 115 -4.28 -7.47 17.13
C ARG A 115 -5.19 -7.47 15.89
N ARG A 116 -6.24 -8.28 15.94
CA ARG A 116 -7.31 -8.23 14.94
C ARG A 116 -8.52 -7.55 15.57
N ASP A 117 -9.13 -6.62 14.85
CA ASP A 117 -10.39 -6.01 15.27
C ASP A 117 -11.57 -6.99 15.04
N ARG A 118 -12.81 -6.52 15.29
CA ARG A 118 -14.03 -7.32 15.09
C ARG A 118 -14.26 -7.77 13.63
N ASN A 119 -13.63 -7.11 12.67
CA ASN A 119 -13.72 -7.42 11.24
C ASN A 119 -12.54 -8.31 10.79
N GLU A 120 -11.79 -8.87 11.76
CA GLU A 120 -10.55 -9.61 11.56
C GLU A 120 -9.40 -8.80 10.95
N GLU A 121 -9.50 -7.47 10.90
CA GLU A 121 -8.50 -6.60 10.28
C GLU A 121 -7.30 -6.38 11.22
N PRO A 122 -6.05 -6.53 10.74
CA PRO A 122 -4.86 -6.30 11.53
C PRO A 122 -4.74 -4.82 11.93
N THR A 123 -4.74 -4.58 13.24
CA THR A 123 -4.70 -3.26 13.87
C THR A 123 -3.60 -3.16 14.92
N LEU A 124 -2.95 -1.99 15.00
CA LEU A 124 -1.93 -1.70 16.00
C LEU A 124 -2.57 -1.25 17.32
N VAL A 125 -2.11 -1.86 18.40
CA VAL A 125 -2.57 -1.59 19.77
C VAL A 125 -1.35 -1.34 20.64
N SER A 126 -1.34 -0.24 21.40
CA SER A 126 -0.30 0.03 22.39
C SER A 126 -0.84 -0.02 23.79
N CYS A 127 -0.30 -0.95 24.57
CA CYS A 127 -0.49 -1.02 26.01
C CYS A 127 0.50 -0.05 26.67
N ILE A 128 0.02 0.81 27.56
CA ILE A 128 0.79 1.87 28.20
C ILE A 128 0.58 1.80 29.71
N VAL A 129 1.67 1.86 30.47
CA VAL A 129 1.64 2.14 31.90
C VAL A 129 2.06 3.60 32.09
N PRO A 130 1.15 4.47 32.57
CA PRO A 130 1.46 5.87 32.81
C PRO A 130 2.44 6.08 33.96
N ASP A 131 3.22 7.15 33.89
CA ASP A 131 3.99 7.66 35.02
C ASP A 131 3.07 8.51 35.92
N LEU A 132 2.69 7.97 37.08
CA LEU A 132 1.76 8.63 37.99
C LEU A 132 2.31 9.93 38.59
N GLN A 133 3.64 10.04 38.75
CA GLN A 133 4.24 11.26 39.30
C GLN A 133 4.16 12.40 38.29
N GLN A 134 4.46 12.10 37.01
CA GLN A 134 4.34 13.08 35.92
C GLN A 134 2.87 13.40 35.61
N TRP A 135 1.97 12.39 35.71
CA TRP A 135 0.53 12.56 35.48
C TRP A 135 -0.09 13.65 36.36
N THR A 136 0.18 13.62 37.67
CA THR A 136 -0.36 14.63 38.61
C THR A 136 0.13 16.04 38.27
N GLY A 137 1.40 16.20 37.87
CA GLY A 137 1.93 17.49 37.41
C GLY A 137 1.29 17.96 36.11
N TRP A 138 1.14 17.05 35.14
CA TRP A 138 0.56 17.34 33.82
C TRP A 138 -0.91 17.78 33.91
N LEU A 139 -1.68 17.19 34.83
CA LEU A 139 -3.06 17.61 35.12
C LEU A 139 -3.10 19.03 35.70
N ALA A 140 -2.23 19.32 36.67
CA ALA A 140 -2.16 20.64 37.31
C ALA A 140 -1.80 21.74 36.30
N ASP A 141 -0.83 21.49 35.41
CA ASP A 141 -0.42 22.41 34.35
C ASP A 141 -1.56 22.76 33.38
N ARG A 142 -2.54 21.85 33.24
CA ARG A 142 -3.72 22.02 32.36
C ARG A 142 -4.99 22.41 33.10
N SER A 143 -4.89 22.63 34.42
CA SER A 143 -6.05 22.89 35.29
C SER A 143 -7.15 21.83 35.14
N LEU A 144 -6.75 20.56 35.03
CA LEU A 144 -7.64 19.41 34.95
C LEU A 144 -7.69 18.68 36.30
N GLU A 145 -8.86 18.15 36.66
CA GLU A 145 -9.02 17.25 37.80
C GLU A 145 -8.77 15.80 37.38
N ASP A 146 -8.19 14.99 38.28
CA ASP A 146 -8.00 13.56 38.01
C ASP A 146 -9.34 12.82 38.10
N ILE A 147 -9.56 11.87 37.21
CA ILE A 147 -10.78 11.06 37.19
C ILE A 147 -10.57 9.88 38.16
N GLU A 148 -11.36 9.81 39.23
CA GLU A 148 -11.39 8.65 40.13
C GLU A 148 -12.08 7.46 39.46
N GLU A 149 -11.31 6.72 38.65
CA GLU A 149 -11.72 5.47 38.02
C GLU A 149 -11.04 4.28 38.72
N GLY A 150 -11.83 3.36 39.29
CA GLY A 150 -11.31 2.12 39.90
C GLY A 150 -10.62 1.19 38.89
N GLY A 151 -10.92 1.37 37.60
CA GLY A 151 -10.44 0.56 36.48
C GLY A 151 -11.19 -0.77 36.35
N THR A 152 -10.92 -1.47 35.26
CA THR A 152 -11.49 -2.79 34.95
C THR A 152 -10.42 -3.85 35.06
N GLU A 153 -10.64 -4.86 35.90
CA GLU A 153 -9.73 -6.02 35.99
C GLU A 153 -9.83 -6.88 34.72
N ILE A 154 -8.71 -7.03 34.02
CA ILE A 154 -8.58 -7.90 32.84
C ILE A 154 -7.37 -8.81 33.07
N GLY A 155 -7.65 -10.02 33.54
CA GLY A 155 -6.60 -10.98 33.90
C GLY A 155 -5.70 -10.41 35.02
N PRO A 156 -4.37 -10.32 34.81
CA PRO A 156 -3.43 -9.87 35.85
C PRO A 156 -3.28 -8.34 35.97
N VAL A 157 -3.99 -7.56 35.17
CA VAL A 157 -3.87 -6.09 35.10
C VAL A 157 -5.20 -5.38 35.33
N ILE A 158 -5.11 -4.11 35.75
CA ILE A 158 -6.25 -3.20 35.83
C ILE A 158 -6.09 -2.21 34.66
N VAL A 159 -7.10 -2.15 33.81
CA VAL A 159 -7.18 -1.21 32.68
C VAL A 159 -7.98 0.02 33.09
N TYR A 160 -7.57 1.19 32.62
CA TYR A 160 -8.21 2.48 32.89
C TYR A 160 -8.73 3.11 31.59
N PRO A 161 -9.96 2.77 31.16
CA PRO A 161 -10.55 3.30 29.94
C PRO A 161 -10.65 4.83 29.91
N LYS A 162 -10.91 5.48 31.04
CA LYS A 162 -11.20 6.92 31.08
C LYS A 162 -10.07 7.76 31.66
N ARG A 163 -9.48 7.33 32.77
CA ARG A 163 -8.57 8.16 33.59
C ARG A 163 -7.45 8.81 32.79
N PHE A 164 -6.77 8.05 31.94
CA PHE A 164 -5.62 8.52 31.16
C PHE A 164 -5.95 8.88 29.72
N ARG A 165 -7.23 8.89 29.33
CA ARG A 165 -7.62 9.28 27.97
C ARG A 165 -7.21 10.71 27.58
N PRO A 166 -7.21 11.72 28.47
CA PRO A 166 -6.82 13.09 28.12
C PRO A 166 -5.42 13.21 27.50
N MET A 167 -4.46 12.34 27.84
CA MET A 167 -3.12 12.38 27.24
C MET A 167 -3.03 11.69 25.87
N GLN A 168 -4.09 11.02 25.41
CA GLN A 168 -4.06 10.23 24.17
C GLN A 168 -3.74 11.06 22.94
N THR A 169 -4.28 12.28 22.82
CA THR A 169 -4.00 13.18 21.69
C THR A 169 -2.53 13.59 21.69
N GLU A 170 -1.96 13.97 22.83
CA GLU A 170 -0.54 14.35 22.94
C GLU A 170 0.40 13.17 22.66
N VAL A 171 0.08 11.97 23.16
CA VAL A 171 0.82 10.74 22.85
C VAL A 171 0.76 10.44 21.35
N ARG A 172 -0.42 10.59 20.73
CA ARG A 172 -0.61 10.36 19.30
C ARG A 172 0.21 11.35 18.48
N ASP A 173 0.19 12.62 18.84
CA ASP A 173 0.92 13.68 18.13
C ASP A 173 2.43 13.56 18.30
N HIS A 174 2.89 13.16 19.49
CA HIS A 174 4.29 12.79 19.72
C HIS A 174 4.72 11.68 18.76
N LEU A 175 3.91 10.63 18.59
CA LEU A 175 4.22 9.57 17.63
C LEU A 175 4.20 10.06 16.18
N LYS A 176 3.22 10.87 15.77
CA LYS A 176 3.16 11.44 14.41
C LYS A 176 4.38 12.30 14.08
N SER A 177 5.03 12.90 15.07
CA SER A 177 6.23 13.71 14.87
C SER A 177 7.47 12.89 14.51
N GLY A 178 7.58 11.66 15.04
CA GLY A 178 8.73 10.77 14.86
C GLY A 178 8.50 9.60 13.90
N LEU A 179 7.23 9.33 13.55
CA LEU A 179 6.84 8.13 12.83
C LEU A 179 5.83 8.41 11.71
N PRO A 180 5.84 7.63 10.61
CA PRO A 180 4.79 7.71 9.60
C PRO A 180 3.40 7.44 10.16
N ALA A 181 2.38 8.10 9.61
CA ALA A 181 0.99 7.99 10.10
C ALA A 181 0.47 6.54 10.20
N TYR A 182 0.88 5.65 9.29
CA TYR A 182 0.46 4.24 9.29
C TYR A 182 1.09 3.37 10.40
N THR A 183 2.12 3.87 11.09
CA THR A 183 2.75 3.19 12.24
C THR A 183 2.22 3.66 13.58
N VAL A 184 1.38 4.70 13.58
CA VAL A 184 0.73 5.21 14.79
C VAL A 184 -0.36 4.21 15.23
N PRO A 185 -0.34 3.73 16.48
CA PRO A 185 -1.36 2.82 16.99
C PRO A 185 -2.77 3.39 16.87
N THR A 186 -3.72 2.52 16.52
CA THR A 186 -5.14 2.88 16.48
C THR A 186 -5.68 2.98 17.89
N TYR A 187 -5.35 1.98 18.73
CA TYR A 187 -5.81 1.87 20.11
C TYR A 187 -4.66 2.07 21.11
N PHE A 188 -4.96 2.81 22.17
CA PHE A 188 -4.11 2.96 23.35
C PHE A 188 -4.85 2.39 24.56
N ILE A 189 -4.21 1.46 25.27
CA ILE A 189 -4.79 0.82 26.46
C ILE A 189 -3.93 1.20 27.65
N TYR A 190 -4.50 1.96 28.58
CA TYR A 190 -3.80 2.38 29.79
C TYR A 190 -4.03 1.38 30.91
N MET A 191 -2.97 1.01 31.63
CA MET A 191 -3.04 -0.01 32.68
C MET A 191 -2.10 0.26 33.85
N ASN A 192 -2.34 -0.40 34.98
CA ASN A 192 -1.53 -0.22 36.20
C ASN A 192 -0.11 -0.79 36.12
N LYS A 193 0.10 -1.87 35.37
CA LYS A 193 1.40 -2.55 35.22
C LYS A 193 1.46 -3.40 33.95
N MET A 194 2.67 -3.71 33.49
CA MET A 194 2.87 -4.74 32.47
C MET A 194 2.78 -6.14 33.09
N PRO A 195 2.04 -7.08 32.48
CA PRO A 195 2.06 -8.47 32.90
C PRO A 195 3.42 -9.10 32.56
N LEU A 196 3.99 -9.86 33.48
CA LEU A 196 5.27 -10.54 33.31
C LEU A 196 5.09 -12.05 33.40
N ASN A 197 5.83 -12.78 32.58
CA ASN A 197 5.93 -14.23 32.66
C ASN A 197 6.89 -14.66 33.79
N PRO A 198 6.98 -15.97 34.13
CA PRO A 198 7.88 -16.44 35.20
C PRO A 198 9.36 -16.09 35.02
N ASN A 199 9.79 -15.76 33.80
CA ASN A 199 11.16 -15.34 33.50
C ASN A 199 11.36 -13.81 33.59
N GLY A 200 10.36 -13.06 34.08
CA GLY A 200 10.42 -11.61 34.21
C GLY A 200 10.32 -10.83 32.90
N LYS A 201 9.94 -11.47 31.79
CA LYS A 201 9.70 -10.80 30.50
C LYS A 201 8.22 -10.46 30.35
N ILE A 202 7.91 -9.42 29.55
CA ILE A 202 6.52 -9.05 29.22
C ILE A 202 5.78 -10.25 28.63
N ASP A 203 4.61 -10.53 29.19
CA ASP A 203 3.73 -11.61 28.79
C ASP A 203 2.72 -11.11 27.73
N SER A 204 3.20 -10.96 26.49
CA SER A 204 2.41 -10.42 25.36
C SER A 204 1.07 -11.14 25.08
N PRO A 205 0.96 -12.47 25.26
CA PRO A 205 -0.34 -13.17 25.18
C PRO A 205 -1.37 -12.72 26.22
N ASN A 206 -0.93 -12.37 27.43
CA ASN A 206 -1.80 -11.92 28.53
C ASN A 206 -2.00 -10.40 28.57
N LEU A 207 -1.45 -9.66 27.60
CA LEU A 207 -1.77 -8.24 27.44
C LEU A 207 -3.23 -8.06 27.01
N PRO A 208 -4.00 -7.21 27.71
CA PRO A 208 -5.41 -7.06 27.47
C PRO A 208 -5.65 -6.54 26.06
N PHE A 209 -6.73 -7.02 25.45
CA PHE A 209 -7.35 -6.39 24.31
C PHE A 209 -8.83 -6.26 24.69
N PRO A 210 -9.32 -5.06 25.02
CA PRO A 210 -10.69 -4.91 25.43
C PRO A 210 -11.59 -5.26 24.24
N ASP A 211 -12.67 -6.00 24.50
CA ASP A 211 -13.80 -6.02 23.59
C ASP A 211 -14.23 -4.56 23.34
N ALA A 212 -14.67 -4.25 22.12
CA ALA A 212 -15.20 -2.93 21.76
C ALA A 212 -16.22 -2.44 22.81
N ALA A 213 -17.02 -3.35 23.36
CA ALA A 213 -17.98 -3.07 24.42
C ALA A 213 -17.37 -2.54 25.74
N LEU A 214 -16.12 -2.93 26.06
CA LEU A 214 -15.40 -2.49 27.28
C LEU A 214 -14.73 -1.11 27.11
N ILE A 215 -14.54 -0.63 25.88
CA ILE A 215 -14.00 0.70 25.57
C ILE A 215 -15.13 1.72 25.37
N SER A 216 -16.35 1.25 25.09
CA SER A 216 -17.52 2.09 24.87
C SER A 216 -17.87 2.87 26.12
N GLU A 217 -17.63 4.17 26.08
CA GLU A 217 -18.03 5.11 27.12
C GLU A 217 -19.56 5.24 27.16
N GLU A 218 -20.16 5.11 28.35
CA GLU A 218 -21.54 5.53 28.57
C GLU A 218 -21.63 7.06 28.47
N ALA A 219 -22.62 7.56 27.73
CA ALA A 219 -22.81 8.99 27.53
C ALA A 219 -23.21 9.68 28.84
N SER A 220 -22.50 10.75 29.21
CA SER A 220 -22.87 11.56 30.36
C SER A 220 -24.16 12.37 30.10
N GLU A 221 -24.76 12.92 31.16
CA GLU A 221 -25.89 13.86 31.05
C GLU A 221 -25.58 15.06 30.13
N GLU A 222 -24.33 15.53 30.12
CA GLU A 222 -23.89 16.61 29.25
C GLU A 222 -23.75 16.16 27.80
N ASP A 223 -23.29 14.94 27.56
CA ASP A 223 -23.22 14.35 26.23
C ASP A 223 -24.62 14.11 25.65
N LEU A 224 -25.58 13.68 26.49
CA LEU A 224 -26.97 13.53 26.08
C LEU A 224 -27.61 14.87 25.70
N LYS A 225 -27.38 15.94 26.48
CA LYS A 225 -27.82 17.30 26.11
C LYS A 225 -27.18 17.78 24.81
N ARG A 226 -25.89 17.50 24.61
CA ARG A 226 -25.18 17.84 23.37
C ARG A 226 -25.73 17.05 22.18
N TRP A 227 -25.96 15.76 22.37
CA TRP A 227 -26.56 14.86 21.38
C TRP A 227 -27.92 15.38 20.95
N GLU A 228 -28.77 15.84 21.86
CA GLU A 228 -30.07 16.43 21.51
C GLU A 228 -29.92 17.62 20.57
N ALA A 229 -28.90 18.46 20.78
CA ALA A 229 -28.61 19.64 19.96
C ALA A 229 -27.99 19.33 18.59
N PHE A 230 -27.51 18.12 18.34
CA PHE A 230 -26.97 17.73 17.03
C PHE A 230 -28.03 17.78 15.93
N SER A 231 -27.60 18.18 14.73
CA SER A 231 -28.41 18.08 13.51
C SER A 231 -28.76 16.62 13.20
N ASN A 232 -29.79 16.40 12.39
CA ASN A 232 -30.16 15.04 11.96
C ASN A 232 -29.00 14.36 11.22
N THR A 233 -28.23 15.12 10.43
CA THR A 233 -27.08 14.62 9.67
C THR A 233 -25.90 14.33 10.60
N GLU A 234 -25.65 15.15 11.62
CA GLU A 234 -24.64 14.87 12.66
C GLU A 234 -24.96 13.59 13.42
N LYS A 235 -26.23 13.39 13.85
CA LYS A 235 -26.67 12.15 14.50
C LYS A 235 -26.49 10.93 13.61
N GLN A 236 -26.88 11.03 12.33
CA GLN A 236 -26.72 9.93 11.37
C GLN A 236 -25.25 9.60 11.10
N MET A 237 -24.38 10.59 10.94
CA MET A 237 -22.94 10.37 10.74
C MET A 237 -22.30 9.75 11.99
N ALA A 238 -22.65 10.24 13.18
CA ALA A 238 -22.18 9.68 14.44
C ALA A 238 -22.60 8.21 14.63
N GLU A 239 -23.84 7.87 14.27
CA GLU A 239 -24.34 6.48 14.31
C GLU A 239 -23.62 5.59 13.28
N GLN A 240 -23.33 6.09 12.08
CA GLN A 240 -22.54 5.37 11.09
C GLN A 240 -21.09 5.16 11.56
N TRP A 241 -20.48 6.16 12.18
CA TRP A 241 -19.16 6.04 12.78
C TRP A 241 -19.15 4.96 13.86
N ALA A 242 -20.12 4.96 14.78
CA ALA A 242 -20.27 3.93 15.80
C ALA A 242 -20.51 2.52 15.21
N THR A 243 -21.21 2.46 14.07
CA THR A 243 -21.44 1.20 13.35
C THR A 243 -20.15 0.67 12.71
N LEU A 244 -19.21 1.53 12.31
CA LEU A 244 -17.97 1.16 11.61
C LEU A 244 -16.76 1.02 12.55
N ILE A 245 -16.67 1.88 13.55
CA ILE A 245 -15.59 1.93 14.53
C ILE A 245 -16.02 1.15 15.77
N GLY A 246 -15.39 -0.01 15.99
CA GLY A 246 -15.69 -0.85 17.13
C GLY A 246 -15.42 -0.13 18.46
N GLY A 247 -16.44 -0.08 19.31
CA GLY A 247 -16.37 0.46 20.67
C GLY A 247 -16.61 1.96 20.76
N LEU A 248 -16.96 2.60 19.64
CA LEU A 248 -17.33 4.00 19.63
C LEU A 248 -18.82 4.16 19.99
N ASN A 249 -19.11 4.95 21.01
CA ASN A 249 -20.48 5.36 21.33
C ASN A 249 -20.81 6.65 20.58
N ALA A 250 -21.76 6.61 19.64
CA ALA A 250 -22.20 7.75 18.86
C ALA A 250 -22.57 8.96 19.73
N ARG A 251 -23.18 8.72 20.90
CA ARG A 251 -23.67 9.77 21.80
C ARG A 251 -22.56 10.51 22.55
N THR A 252 -21.35 9.97 22.58
CA THR A 252 -20.18 10.60 23.21
C THR A 252 -19.39 11.50 22.26
N LEU A 253 -19.69 11.43 20.96
CA LEU A 253 -19.02 12.25 19.95
C LEU A 253 -19.34 13.73 20.14
N ARG A 254 -18.36 14.57 19.80
CA ARG A 254 -18.46 16.02 19.75
C ARG A 254 -18.45 16.48 18.28
N PRO A 255 -18.91 17.70 17.97
CA PRO A 255 -18.84 18.23 16.61
C PRO A 255 -17.39 18.24 16.06
N ASP A 256 -16.42 18.49 16.92
CA ASP A 256 -14.98 18.51 16.63
C ASP A 256 -14.31 17.12 16.73
N SER A 257 -15.07 16.05 17.01
CA SER A 257 -14.50 14.70 17.03
C SER A 257 -14.00 14.30 15.65
N ASP A 258 -12.76 13.85 15.59
CA ASP A 258 -12.08 13.43 14.37
C ASP A 258 -12.28 11.92 14.09
N PHE A 259 -12.60 11.56 12.84
CA PHE A 259 -12.86 10.18 12.43
C PHE A 259 -11.68 9.25 12.68
N PHE A 260 -10.47 9.70 12.33
CA PHE A 260 -9.26 8.89 12.45
C PHE A 260 -8.78 8.81 13.90
N GLU A 261 -8.92 9.88 14.66
CA GLU A 261 -8.60 9.87 16.09
C GLU A 261 -9.55 8.99 16.91
N SER A 262 -10.80 8.91 16.47
CA SER A 262 -11.82 8.02 17.03
C SER A 262 -11.57 6.54 16.72
N GLY A 263 -10.58 6.21 15.88
CA GLY A 263 -10.22 4.83 15.52
C GLY A 263 -10.54 4.46 14.07
N GLY A 264 -11.08 5.41 13.28
CA GLY A 264 -11.27 5.27 11.85
C GLY A 264 -9.95 5.11 11.09
N HIS A 265 -10.01 4.47 9.93
CA HIS A 265 -8.87 4.31 9.04
C HIS A 265 -9.31 4.22 7.58
N SER A 266 -8.37 4.17 6.63
CA SER A 266 -8.64 4.29 5.19
C SER A 266 -9.73 3.35 4.67
N LEU A 267 -9.75 2.09 5.09
CA LEU A 267 -10.80 1.14 4.70
C LEU A 267 -12.17 1.47 5.33
N LEU A 268 -12.23 1.83 6.61
CA LEU A 268 -13.48 2.28 7.25
C LEU A 268 -13.97 3.60 6.66
N ALA A 269 -13.05 4.50 6.28
CA ALA A 269 -13.38 5.71 5.55
C ALA A 269 -14.04 5.37 4.22
N GLN A 270 -13.48 4.43 3.45
CA GLN A 270 -14.13 3.98 2.20
C GLN A 270 -15.51 3.37 2.45
N GLN A 271 -15.64 2.52 3.47
CA GLN A 271 -16.94 1.94 3.85
C GLN A 271 -17.95 3.02 4.26
N LEU A 272 -17.53 4.01 5.04
CA LEU A 272 -18.34 5.16 5.44
C LEU A 272 -18.84 5.93 4.22
N LEU A 273 -17.96 6.26 3.28
CA LEU A 273 -18.33 7.02 2.07
C LEU A 273 -19.29 6.23 1.17
N LEU A 274 -19.08 4.92 1.04
CA LEU A 274 -20.01 4.03 0.34
C LEU A 274 -21.38 3.96 1.04
N ASP A 275 -21.40 3.91 2.36
CA ASP A 275 -22.63 3.91 3.15
C ASP A 275 -23.39 5.23 3.04
N ILE A 276 -22.69 6.36 3.06
CA ILE A 276 -23.25 7.70 2.82
C ILE A 276 -23.87 7.74 1.42
N ARG A 277 -23.16 7.27 0.39
CA ARG A 277 -23.69 7.21 -0.99
C ARG A 277 -24.93 6.34 -1.09
N LYS A 278 -24.91 5.12 -0.52
CA LYS A 278 -26.03 4.17 -0.58
C LYS A 278 -27.26 4.65 0.20
N LYS A 279 -27.07 5.17 1.40
CA LYS A 279 -28.18 5.50 2.32
C LYS A 279 -28.71 6.91 2.12
N LEU A 280 -27.86 7.84 1.72
CA LEU A 280 -28.19 9.26 1.62
C LEU A 280 -28.20 9.79 0.19
N GLY A 281 -27.67 9.03 -0.79
CA GLY A 281 -27.58 9.47 -2.18
C GLY A 281 -26.55 10.56 -2.42
N VAL A 282 -25.61 10.73 -1.48
CA VAL A 282 -24.63 11.83 -1.48
C VAL A 282 -23.22 11.30 -1.77
N ASN A 283 -22.46 11.98 -2.62
CA ASN A 283 -21.13 11.55 -3.01
C ASN A 283 -20.05 12.41 -2.35
N VAL A 284 -19.63 12.01 -1.16
CA VAL A 284 -18.52 12.65 -0.44
C VAL A 284 -17.19 12.08 -0.94
N SER A 285 -16.29 12.94 -1.40
CA SER A 285 -14.97 12.50 -1.85
C SER A 285 -14.10 12.07 -0.66
N ILE A 286 -13.23 11.07 -0.87
CA ILE A 286 -12.29 10.67 0.17
C ILE A 286 -11.30 11.80 0.50
N SER A 287 -10.93 12.61 -0.48
CA SER A 287 -10.04 13.77 -0.26
C SER A 287 -10.66 14.75 0.74
N SER A 288 -11.97 15.01 0.65
CA SER A 288 -12.66 15.92 1.54
C SER A 288 -12.62 15.41 2.99
N LEU A 289 -12.86 14.11 3.21
CA LEU A 289 -12.77 13.49 4.55
C LEU A 289 -11.35 13.55 5.13
N TYR A 290 -10.30 13.47 4.31
CA TYR A 290 -8.92 13.62 4.79
C TYR A 290 -8.51 15.08 5.03
N SER A 291 -9.16 16.03 4.36
CA SER A 291 -8.87 17.45 4.54
C SER A 291 -9.46 18.01 5.84
N ASP A 292 -10.64 17.54 6.23
CA ASP A 292 -11.28 17.84 7.51
C ASP A 292 -12.10 16.63 7.95
N SER A 293 -11.50 15.83 8.84
CA SER A 293 -12.07 14.57 9.33
C SER A 293 -13.00 14.74 10.53
N SER A 294 -13.38 15.98 10.88
CA SER A 294 -14.31 16.23 11.98
C SER A 294 -15.74 15.82 11.64
N LEU A 295 -16.50 15.36 12.64
CA LEU A 295 -17.91 15.00 12.50
C LEU A 295 -18.72 16.15 11.90
N LYS A 296 -18.52 17.37 12.41
CA LYS A 296 -19.19 18.58 11.93
C LYS A 296 -18.87 18.88 10.47
N ALA A 297 -17.61 18.76 10.06
CA ALA A 297 -17.21 19.04 8.68
C ALA A 297 -17.83 18.03 7.70
N LEU A 298 -17.75 16.73 8.02
CA LEU A 298 -18.37 15.68 7.23
C LEU A 298 -19.89 15.89 7.11
N SER A 299 -20.57 16.16 8.23
CA SER A 299 -22.01 16.41 8.22
C SER A 299 -22.39 17.65 7.42
N THR A 300 -21.62 18.74 7.55
CA THR A 300 -21.83 19.96 6.76
C THR A 300 -21.66 19.70 5.25
N GLN A 301 -20.70 18.86 4.88
CA GLN A 301 -20.45 18.48 3.49
C GLN A 301 -21.59 17.63 2.93
N VAL A 302 -22.10 16.69 3.73
CA VAL A 302 -23.27 15.89 3.37
C VAL A 302 -24.49 16.78 3.19
N ASP A 303 -24.75 17.71 4.11
CA ASP A 303 -25.88 18.64 4.02
C ASP A 303 -25.78 19.56 2.80
N ARG A 304 -24.59 20.10 2.50
CA ARG A 304 -24.37 20.91 1.30
C ARG A 304 -24.75 20.17 0.02
N GLN A 305 -24.29 18.94 -0.15
CA GLN A 305 -24.63 18.18 -1.35
C GLN A 305 -26.12 17.80 -1.42
N ARG A 306 -26.79 17.56 -0.28
CA ARG A 306 -28.25 17.34 -0.26
C ARG A 306 -29.03 18.59 -0.67
N GLU A 307 -28.51 19.77 -0.36
CA GLU A 307 -29.06 21.05 -0.79
C GLU A 307 -28.71 21.42 -2.24
N GLY A 308 -27.99 20.55 -2.96
CA GLY A 308 -27.52 20.82 -4.33
C GLY A 308 -26.44 21.91 -4.40
N LYS A 309 -25.73 22.15 -3.29
CA LYS A 309 -24.57 23.04 -3.24
C LYS A 309 -23.30 22.19 -3.34
N ASP A 310 -22.39 22.61 -4.21
CA ASP A 310 -21.13 21.90 -4.44
C ASP A 310 -20.29 21.82 -3.15
N ASP A 311 -19.59 20.70 -3.01
CA ASP A 311 -18.70 20.42 -1.89
C ASP A 311 -17.42 21.25 -2.02
N PRO A 312 -17.06 22.15 -1.09
CA PRO A 312 -15.83 22.94 -1.22
C PRO A 312 -14.52 22.15 -1.02
N GLY A 313 -14.57 20.90 -0.52
CA GLY A 313 -13.44 19.95 -0.54
C GLY A 313 -13.32 19.21 -1.87
N ALA A 314 -14.44 19.08 -2.59
CA ALA A 314 -14.50 18.93 -4.03
C ALA A 314 -14.55 20.32 -4.67
N THR A 315 -13.56 21.18 -4.36
CA THR A 315 -13.40 22.46 -5.08
C THR A 315 -13.76 22.26 -6.54
N GLU A 316 -14.52 23.19 -7.14
CA GLU A 316 -14.85 23.21 -8.57
C GLU A 316 -13.60 22.97 -9.46
N ASP A 317 -12.38 23.21 -8.94
CA ASP A 317 -11.09 22.84 -9.53
C ASP A 317 -10.76 21.33 -9.59
N GLY A 318 -11.53 20.44 -8.98
CA GLY A 318 -11.23 19.00 -8.88
C GLY A 318 -12.09 18.15 -9.80
N GLU A 319 -13.41 18.29 -9.71
CA GLU A 319 -14.36 17.56 -10.56
C GLU A 319 -14.49 18.18 -11.97
N PHE A 320 -14.28 19.49 -12.13
CA PHE A 320 -14.23 20.11 -13.46
C PHE A 320 -12.82 20.28 -14.03
N ALA A 321 -11.72 20.16 -13.28
CA ALA A 321 -10.40 20.28 -13.91
C ALA A 321 -10.17 19.24 -15.01
N TYR A 322 -10.62 18.00 -14.82
CA TYR A 322 -10.53 16.99 -15.87
C TYR A 322 -11.31 17.39 -17.14
N ALA A 323 -12.54 17.89 -16.97
CA ALA A 323 -13.42 18.28 -18.08
C ALA A 323 -12.97 19.59 -18.76
N GLN A 324 -12.59 20.62 -17.99
CA GLN A 324 -12.02 21.87 -18.50
C GLN A 324 -10.64 21.64 -19.16
N SER A 325 -9.87 20.66 -18.68
CA SER A 325 -8.61 20.27 -19.31
C SER A 325 -8.86 19.65 -20.68
N LEU A 326 -9.91 18.84 -20.88
CA LEU A 326 -10.14 18.16 -22.16
C LEU A 326 -10.22 19.11 -23.36
N ASP A 327 -11.09 20.13 -23.34
CA ASP A 327 -11.24 21.06 -24.47
C ASP A 327 -9.94 21.80 -24.78
N LYS A 328 -9.23 22.24 -23.73
CA LYS A 328 -7.92 22.88 -23.84
C LYS A 328 -6.86 21.92 -24.39
N LEU A 329 -6.88 20.66 -23.98
CA LEU A 329 -5.95 19.61 -24.42
C LEU A 329 -6.21 19.23 -25.87
N LEU A 330 -7.48 19.11 -26.29
CA LEU A 330 -7.87 18.90 -27.68
C LEU A 330 -7.34 20.03 -28.57
N GLY A 331 -7.40 21.29 -28.10
CA GLY A 331 -6.78 22.43 -28.77
C GLY A 331 -5.25 22.39 -28.87
N SER A 332 -4.58 21.55 -28.06
CA SER A 332 -3.11 21.39 -28.05
C SER A 332 -2.58 20.21 -28.87
N LEU A 333 -3.50 19.39 -29.41
CA LEU A 333 -3.17 18.27 -30.28
C LEU A 333 -3.04 18.74 -31.74
N ASP A 334 -2.30 17.96 -32.54
CA ASP A 334 -2.18 18.24 -33.96
C ASP A 334 -3.55 18.11 -34.65
N SER A 335 -3.83 19.01 -35.60
CA SER A 335 -5.09 19.01 -36.36
C SER A 335 -5.22 17.82 -37.32
N LYS A 336 -4.12 17.13 -37.62
CA LYS A 336 -4.06 15.94 -38.47
C LYS A 336 -3.03 14.96 -37.95
N TYR A 337 -3.39 13.68 -38.00
CA TYR A 337 -2.52 12.56 -37.66
C TYR A 337 -2.23 11.72 -38.90
N GLN A 338 -1.03 11.12 -38.93
CA GLN A 338 -0.70 10.08 -39.90
C GLN A 338 -1.62 8.86 -39.73
N THR A 339 -2.19 8.35 -40.82
CA THR A 339 -3.01 7.14 -40.80
C THR A 339 -2.13 5.92 -41.06
N ALA A 340 -2.09 4.99 -40.10
CA ALA A 340 -1.48 3.68 -40.30
C ALA A 340 -2.50 2.69 -40.86
N ASP A 341 -2.11 1.90 -41.86
CA ASP A 341 -2.93 0.81 -42.39
C ASP A 341 -2.75 -0.44 -41.52
N PRO A 342 -3.79 -0.93 -40.80
CA PRO A 342 -3.68 -2.16 -40.03
C PRO A 342 -3.33 -3.39 -40.89
N ALA A 343 -3.70 -3.39 -42.18
CA ALA A 343 -3.39 -4.48 -43.09
C ALA A 343 -1.90 -4.53 -43.49
N ALA A 344 -1.15 -3.45 -43.27
CA ALA A 344 0.30 -3.41 -43.48
C ALA A 344 1.07 -4.21 -42.42
N LEU A 345 0.45 -4.53 -41.27
CA LEU A 345 1.02 -5.46 -40.28
C LEU A 345 0.91 -6.90 -40.77
N SER A 346 1.86 -7.33 -41.59
CA SER A 346 1.89 -8.73 -42.06
C SER A 346 2.46 -9.68 -40.98
N PRO A 347 1.90 -10.91 -40.84
CA PRO A 347 2.49 -11.94 -39.97
C PRO A 347 3.92 -12.33 -40.34
N ALA A 348 4.32 -12.10 -41.59
CA ALA A 348 5.67 -12.37 -42.09
C ALA A 348 6.65 -11.19 -41.89
N GLY A 349 6.14 -9.98 -41.64
CA GLY A 349 6.93 -8.77 -41.45
C GLY A 349 7.39 -8.61 -40.00
N LYS A 350 8.59 -8.05 -39.82
CA LYS A 350 9.09 -7.66 -38.48
C LYS A 350 8.33 -6.42 -38.02
N THR A 351 7.67 -6.50 -36.87
CA THR A 351 6.92 -5.39 -36.27
C THR A 351 7.58 -4.96 -34.98
N THR A 352 7.82 -3.67 -34.82
CA THR A 352 8.38 -3.09 -33.60
C THR A 352 7.28 -2.43 -32.79
N VAL A 353 7.09 -2.89 -31.55
CA VAL A 353 6.07 -2.38 -30.64
C VAL A 353 6.72 -1.57 -29.53
N PHE A 354 6.36 -0.30 -29.38
CA PHE A 354 6.74 0.52 -28.24
C PHE A 354 5.69 0.39 -27.14
N VAL A 355 6.09 0.02 -25.93
CA VAL A 355 5.16 -0.22 -24.81
C VAL A 355 5.58 0.59 -23.59
N THR A 356 4.60 1.28 -22.99
CA THR A 356 4.79 1.99 -21.72
C THR A 356 4.35 1.14 -20.53
N SER A 357 5.09 1.24 -19.41
CA SER A 357 4.86 0.46 -18.18
C SER A 357 4.97 -1.06 -18.38
N ALA A 358 6.12 -1.47 -18.91
CA ALA A 358 6.46 -2.87 -19.14
C ALA A 358 6.70 -3.68 -17.85
N THR A 359 6.99 -3.01 -16.73
CA THR A 359 7.35 -3.67 -15.45
C THR A 359 6.15 -3.86 -14.51
N GLY A 360 4.96 -3.41 -14.88
CA GLY A 360 3.74 -3.63 -14.10
C GLY A 360 3.16 -5.02 -14.32
N PHE A 361 2.14 -5.39 -13.55
CA PHE A 361 1.45 -6.68 -13.69
C PHE A 361 0.88 -6.85 -15.11
N LEU A 362 -0.08 -6.02 -15.52
CA LEU A 362 -0.71 -6.09 -16.85
C LEU A 362 0.33 -5.95 -17.98
N GLY A 363 1.27 -5.01 -17.83
CA GLY A 363 2.36 -4.83 -18.79
C GLY A 363 3.20 -6.10 -19.00
N SER A 364 3.45 -6.87 -17.95
CA SER A 364 4.22 -8.12 -18.04
C SER A 364 3.50 -9.19 -18.89
N TYR A 365 2.17 -9.26 -18.82
CA TYR A 365 1.38 -10.19 -19.64
C TYR A 365 1.20 -9.70 -21.08
N ILE A 366 1.10 -8.38 -21.30
CA ILE A 366 1.16 -7.80 -22.65
C ILE A 366 2.50 -8.17 -23.31
N PHE A 367 3.61 -8.06 -22.57
CA PHE A 367 4.92 -8.46 -23.07
C PHE A 367 5.00 -9.94 -23.41
N LYS A 368 4.43 -10.80 -22.57
CA LYS A 368 4.35 -12.23 -22.82
C LYS A 368 3.63 -12.51 -24.16
N ASP A 369 2.42 -11.97 -24.34
CA ASP A 369 1.63 -12.18 -25.56
C ASP A 369 2.32 -11.63 -26.82
N LEU A 370 2.98 -10.47 -26.72
CA LEU A 370 3.73 -9.88 -27.81
C LEU A 370 4.96 -10.72 -28.19
N LEU A 371 5.75 -11.14 -27.20
CA LEU A 371 7.01 -11.82 -27.44
C LEU A 371 6.84 -13.31 -27.75
N GLU A 372 5.71 -13.94 -27.42
CA GLU A 372 5.37 -15.28 -27.92
C GLU A 372 5.25 -15.31 -29.46
N ARG A 373 5.00 -14.17 -30.09
CA ARG A 373 4.97 -14.02 -31.55
C ARG A 373 6.39 -13.78 -32.07
N GLU A 374 6.87 -14.63 -32.97
CA GLU A 374 8.27 -14.64 -33.43
C GLU A 374 8.67 -13.37 -34.21
N ASN A 375 7.72 -12.71 -34.86
CA ASN A 375 7.96 -11.55 -35.72
C ASN A 375 7.92 -10.20 -34.97
N ILE A 376 7.72 -10.21 -33.65
CA ILE A 376 7.61 -8.99 -32.84
C ILE A 376 8.92 -8.66 -32.14
N ARG A 377 9.35 -7.40 -32.25
CA ARG A 377 10.36 -6.75 -31.42
C ARG A 377 9.69 -5.75 -30.49
N VAL A 378 10.14 -5.64 -29.25
CA VAL A 378 9.57 -4.71 -28.27
C VAL A 378 10.60 -3.67 -27.82
N ILE A 379 10.17 -2.41 -27.75
CA ILE A 379 10.88 -1.30 -27.11
C ILE A 379 10.11 -0.95 -25.83
N ALA A 380 10.71 -1.23 -24.68
CA ALA A 380 10.09 -1.02 -23.37
C ALA A 380 10.48 0.33 -22.78
N HIS A 381 9.49 1.15 -22.43
CA HIS A 381 9.72 2.34 -21.60
C HIS A 381 9.79 1.95 -20.12
N VAL A 382 10.92 2.25 -19.48
CA VAL A 382 11.22 1.84 -18.10
C VAL A 382 11.66 3.04 -17.27
N ARG A 383 10.97 3.26 -16.14
CA ARG A 383 11.27 4.35 -15.21
C ARG A 383 12.27 3.99 -14.11
N GLY A 384 12.80 5.01 -13.45
CA GLY A 384 13.57 4.87 -12.21
C GLY A 384 14.83 4.02 -12.37
N THR A 385 15.52 4.14 -13.50
CA THR A 385 16.80 3.49 -13.77
C THR A 385 17.77 4.52 -14.33
N LYS A 386 19.08 4.31 -14.15
CA LYS A 386 20.13 5.28 -14.53
C LYS A 386 20.74 5.01 -15.92
N SER A 387 20.43 3.86 -16.53
CA SER A 387 20.98 3.44 -17.81
C SER A 387 20.05 2.43 -18.50
N VAL A 388 20.20 2.29 -19.83
CA VAL A 388 19.46 1.30 -20.63
C VAL A 388 19.71 -0.12 -20.15
N GLN A 389 20.96 -0.44 -19.75
CA GLN A 389 21.30 -1.74 -19.18
C GLN A 389 20.52 -2.02 -17.89
N ALA A 390 20.46 -1.06 -16.97
CA ALA A 390 19.69 -1.19 -15.73
C ALA A 390 18.18 -1.31 -15.99
N ALA A 391 17.66 -0.65 -17.04
CA ALA A 391 16.28 -0.79 -17.49
C ALA A 391 15.98 -2.21 -17.97
N LEU A 392 16.84 -2.79 -18.81
CA LEU A 392 16.70 -4.17 -19.29
C LEU A 392 16.77 -5.18 -18.13
N GLU A 393 17.72 -5.03 -17.22
CA GLU A 393 17.85 -5.91 -16.05
C GLU A 393 16.62 -5.83 -15.14
N ARG A 394 16.09 -4.62 -14.91
CA ARG A 394 14.86 -4.42 -14.13
C ARG A 394 13.68 -5.11 -14.81
N LEU A 395 13.55 -4.97 -16.12
CA LEU A 395 12.48 -5.57 -16.88
C LEU A 395 12.56 -7.11 -16.87
N GLN A 396 13.74 -7.68 -17.14
CA GLN A 396 13.98 -9.12 -17.05
C GLN A 396 13.67 -9.65 -15.65
N ARG A 397 14.11 -8.95 -14.60
CA ARG A 397 13.81 -9.30 -13.20
C ARG A 397 12.31 -9.30 -12.94
N SER A 398 11.58 -8.30 -13.45
CA SER A 398 10.14 -8.20 -13.31
C SER A 398 9.43 -9.37 -14.00
N LEU A 399 9.76 -9.63 -15.27
CA LEU A 399 9.15 -10.71 -16.06
C LEU A 399 9.48 -12.10 -15.48
N ARG A 400 10.71 -12.31 -14.99
CA ARG A 400 11.08 -13.53 -14.24
C ARG A 400 10.30 -13.66 -12.94
N GLY A 401 10.09 -12.56 -12.22
CA GLY A 401 9.29 -12.52 -10.99
C GLY A 401 7.83 -12.93 -11.20
N TYR A 402 7.27 -12.65 -12.38
CA TYR A 402 5.94 -13.12 -12.78
C TYR A 402 5.92 -14.50 -13.45
N GLY A 403 7.08 -15.16 -13.59
CA GLY A 403 7.18 -16.48 -14.20
C GLY A 403 6.97 -16.51 -15.72
N VAL A 404 7.12 -15.38 -16.42
CA VAL A 404 6.81 -15.25 -17.85
C VAL A 404 8.03 -15.06 -18.76
N TRP A 405 9.26 -15.13 -18.23
CA TRP A 405 10.48 -14.82 -18.98
C TRP A 405 11.26 -16.06 -19.46
N PRO A 406 11.32 -16.31 -20.77
CA PRO A 406 12.32 -17.17 -21.41
C PRO A 406 13.52 -16.36 -21.94
N ASP A 407 14.73 -16.88 -21.82
CA ASP A 407 15.95 -16.19 -22.23
C ASP A 407 16.06 -15.98 -23.76
N SER A 408 15.31 -16.75 -24.55
CA SER A 408 15.24 -16.63 -26.01
C SER A 408 14.68 -15.28 -26.49
N TRP A 409 13.97 -14.53 -25.64
CA TRP A 409 13.39 -13.23 -25.98
C TRP A 409 14.37 -12.07 -25.93
N THR A 410 15.55 -12.26 -25.33
CA THR A 410 16.54 -11.20 -25.08
C THR A 410 16.90 -10.40 -26.34
N THR A 411 17.03 -11.07 -27.49
CA THR A 411 17.44 -10.44 -28.75
C THR A 411 16.35 -9.60 -29.42
N ARG A 412 15.08 -9.78 -29.01
CA ARG A 412 13.91 -9.07 -29.52
C ARG A 412 13.41 -7.98 -28.57
N LEU A 413 14.15 -7.71 -27.50
CA LEU A 413 13.80 -6.73 -26.49
C LEU A 413 14.85 -5.63 -26.40
N SER A 414 14.40 -4.39 -26.42
CA SER A 414 15.19 -3.20 -26.11
C SER A 414 14.44 -2.34 -25.09
N ALA A 415 15.14 -1.47 -24.36
CA ALA A 415 14.53 -0.56 -23.39
C ALA A 415 14.98 0.88 -23.61
N VAL A 416 14.11 1.81 -23.26
CA VAL A 416 14.41 3.23 -23.15
C VAL A 416 14.12 3.68 -21.72
N VAL A 417 14.98 4.54 -21.18
CA VAL A 417 14.83 5.09 -19.83
C VAL A 417 14.00 6.35 -19.91
N GLY A 418 12.91 6.43 -19.15
CA GLY A 418 12.10 7.65 -19.12
C GLY A 418 11.12 7.69 -17.94
N ASP A 419 10.34 8.76 -17.85
CA ASP A 419 9.35 8.96 -16.81
C ASP A 419 8.10 9.62 -17.40
N LEU A 420 6.93 9.04 -17.17
CA LEU A 420 5.65 9.57 -17.66
C LEU A 420 5.31 10.90 -16.98
N SER A 421 5.88 11.18 -15.80
CA SER A 421 5.72 12.48 -15.14
C SER A 421 6.58 13.59 -15.78
N GLN A 422 7.27 13.31 -16.88
CA GLN A 422 8.14 14.27 -17.57
C GLN A 422 7.69 14.50 -19.03
N PRO A 423 7.96 15.69 -19.61
CA PRO A 423 7.87 15.94 -21.06
C PRO A 423 8.42 14.82 -21.92
N ARG A 424 7.69 14.47 -22.99
CA ARG A 424 8.12 13.45 -23.97
C ARG A 424 8.47 12.12 -23.30
N LEU A 425 7.68 11.75 -22.30
CA LEU A 425 7.87 10.52 -21.51
C LEU A 425 9.25 10.48 -20.82
N GLY A 426 9.90 11.62 -20.60
CA GLY A 426 11.26 11.71 -20.04
C GLY A 426 12.37 11.24 -20.99
N LEU A 427 12.09 11.14 -22.30
CA LEU A 427 13.08 10.81 -23.32
C LEU A 427 13.80 12.07 -23.80
N ASP A 428 15.10 11.94 -24.08
CA ASP A 428 15.85 12.99 -24.78
C ASP A 428 15.48 13.05 -26.27
N ASP A 429 15.87 14.15 -26.96
CA ASP A 429 15.51 14.38 -28.37
C ASP A 429 15.93 13.23 -29.28
N LYS A 430 17.11 12.68 -29.03
CA LYS A 430 17.68 11.60 -29.84
C LYS A 430 16.85 10.33 -29.69
N THR A 431 16.62 9.89 -28.46
CA THR A 431 15.86 8.68 -28.14
C THR A 431 14.41 8.81 -28.59
N TRP A 432 13.82 10.00 -28.43
CA TRP A 432 12.47 10.30 -28.90
C TRP A 432 12.34 10.09 -30.43
N ASN A 433 13.29 10.64 -31.19
CA ASN A 433 13.33 10.47 -32.65
C ASN A 433 13.55 8.99 -33.04
N GLU A 434 14.49 8.30 -32.38
CA GLU A 434 14.78 6.89 -32.63
C GLU A 434 13.56 5.99 -32.40
N VAL A 435 12.80 6.22 -31.32
CA VAL A 435 11.55 5.50 -31.06
C VAL A 435 10.48 5.85 -32.11
N GLY A 436 10.39 7.14 -32.48
CA GLY A 436 9.48 7.62 -33.52
C GLY A 436 9.73 6.99 -34.90
N ASP A 437 10.98 6.74 -35.27
CA ASP A 437 11.32 6.12 -36.55
C ASP A 437 11.20 4.58 -36.51
N ALA A 438 11.46 3.98 -35.34
CA ALA A 438 11.48 2.52 -35.19
C ALA A 438 10.09 1.91 -34.97
N ALA A 439 9.23 2.51 -34.15
CA ALA A 439 7.99 1.88 -33.70
C ALA A 439 6.92 1.84 -34.81
N ASP A 440 6.33 0.67 -35.04
CA ASP A 440 5.18 0.44 -35.94
C ASP A 440 3.86 0.50 -35.16
N VAL A 441 3.90 0.07 -33.89
CA VAL A 441 2.76 0.03 -32.98
C VAL A 441 3.17 0.66 -31.65
N VAL A 442 2.27 1.44 -31.05
CA VAL A 442 2.44 1.97 -29.70
C VAL A 442 1.32 1.47 -28.80
N ILE A 443 1.68 0.84 -27.69
CA ILE A 443 0.77 0.43 -26.63
C ILE A 443 1.02 1.32 -25.40
N HIS A 444 0.08 2.20 -25.11
CA HIS A 444 0.14 3.05 -23.93
C HIS A 444 -0.63 2.41 -22.77
N ASN A 445 0.10 1.82 -21.83
CA ASN A 445 -0.43 1.14 -20.63
C ASN A 445 0.07 1.79 -19.32
N GLY A 446 0.92 2.80 -19.41
CA GLY A 446 1.53 3.40 -18.23
C GLY A 446 0.65 4.42 -17.55
N ALA A 447 0.52 4.29 -16.23
CA ALA A 447 -0.14 5.23 -15.35
C ALA A 447 0.54 5.27 -13.98
N LEU A 448 0.35 6.38 -13.26
CA LEU A 448 0.58 6.51 -11.84
C LEU A 448 -0.74 6.33 -11.09
N VAL A 449 -0.83 5.24 -10.33
CA VAL A 449 -1.98 4.96 -9.45
C VAL A 449 -1.59 5.31 -8.02
N HIS A 450 -2.29 6.27 -7.42
CA HIS A 450 -2.08 6.66 -6.03
C HIS A 450 -3.37 7.21 -5.42
N TRP A 451 -3.91 6.51 -4.42
CA TRP A 451 -5.26 6.70 -3.87
C TRP A 451 -5.49 8.02 -3.10
N VAL A 452 -4.41 8.75 -2.80
CA VAL A 452 -4.45 9.99 -2.01
C VAL A 452 -4.03 11.21 -2.84
N LYS A 453 -3.50 11.01 -4.06
CA LYS A 453 -3.01 12.12 -4.87
C LYS A 453 -4.18 12.84 -5.56
N GLN A 454 -4.11 14.16 -5.63
CA GLN A 454 -5.10 14.95 -6.37
C GLN A 454 -4.85 14.81 -7.88
N TYR A 455 -5.85 15.15 -8.71
CA TYR A 455 -5.73 15.08 -10.17
C TYR A 455 -4.47 15.79 -10.69
N LYS A 456 -4.20 17.02 -10.22
CA LYS A 456 -3.01 17.81 -10.60
C LYS A 456 -1.67 17.09 -10.36
N ASP A 457 -1.61 16.19 -9.38
CA ASP A 457 -0.39 15.46 -9.01
C ASP A 457 -0.15 14.21 -9.87
N VAL A 458 -1.16 13.77 -10.62
CA VAL A 458 -1.12 12.59 -11.51
C VAL A 458 -1.42 12.93 -12.97
N GLU A 459 -1.97 14.11 -13.26
CA GLU A 459 -2.35 14.60 -14.60
C GLU A 459 -1.21 14.41 -15.60
N ARG A 460 0.03 14.76 -15.20
CA ARG A 460 1.18 14.64 -16.09
C ARG A 460 1.44 13.20 -16.55
N SER A 461 1.31 12.25 -15.63
CA SER A 461 1.60 10.82 -15.86
C SER A 461 0.44 10.03 -16.45
N ASN A 462 -0.80 10.52 -16.31
CA ASN A 462 -2.00 9.77 -16.72
C ASN A 462 -2.71 10.43 -17.92
N VAL A 463 -2.52 11.73 -18.13
CA VAL A 463 -3.19 12.50 -19.19
C VAL A 463 -2.17 13.06 -20.17
N LEU A 464 -1.23 13.89 -19.71
CA LEU A 464 -0.28 14.55 -20.60
C LEU A 464 0.73 13.58 -21.24
N SER A 465 1.03 12.46 -20.58
CA SER A 465 1.81 11.37 -21.20
C SER A 465 1.09 10.74 -22.39
N THR A 466 -0.25 10.65 -22.34
CA THR A 466 -1.05 10.18 -23.47
C THR A 466 -0.94 11.15 -24.64
N LEU A 467 -0.99 12.46 -24.38
CA LEU A 467 -0.75 13.47 -25.40
C LEU A 467 0.66 13.37 -26.01
N ASP A 468 1.68 13.15 -25.18
CA ASP A 468 3.04 12.91 -25.67
C ASP A 468 3.07 11.67 -26.58
N VAL A 469 2.43 10.56 -26.19
CA VAL A 469 2.37 9.36 -27.02
C VAL A 469 1.65 9.61 -28.35
N LEU A 470 0.56 10.37 -28.34
CA LEU A 470 -0.14 10.75 -29.58
C LEU A 470 0.78 11.55 -30.50
N ARG A 471 1.55 12.51 -29.96
CA ARG A 471 2.56 13.26 -30.72
C ARG A 471 3.65 12.35 -31.30
N LEU A 472 4.10 11.35 -30.54
CA LEU A 472 5.05 10.34 -31.02
C LEU A 472 4.49 9.53 -32.20
N CYS A 473 3.20 9.19 -32.16
CA CYS A 473 2.51 8.52 -33.27
C CYS A 473 2.46 9.38 -34.54
N ASN A 474 2.50 10.70 -34.40
CA ASN A 474 2.52 11.64 -35.53
C ASN A 474 3.94 11.96 -36.05
N GLN A 475 4.99 11.41 -35.43
CA GLN A 475 6.37 11.64 -35.80
C GLN A 475 6.96 10.45 -36.59
N GLY A 476 7.79 10.72 -37.61
CA GLY A 476 8.42 9.65 -38.38
C GLY A 476 7.38 8.91 -39.23
N LYS A 477 7.36 7.58 -39.16
CA LYS A 477 6.39 6.74 -39.88
C LYS A 477 5.03 6.64 -39.16
N PRO A 478 3.92 6.36 -39.87
CA PRO A 478 2.60 6.14 -39.26
C PRO A 478 2.64 4.96 -38.29
N LYS A 479 1.93 5.07 -37.16
CA LYS A 479 1.89 4.02 -36.13
C LYS A 479 0.45 3.67 -35.75
N LEU A 480 0.20 2.40 -35.46
CA LEU A 480 -1.03 2.01 -34.80
C LEU A 480 -0.93 2.30 -33.30
N PHE A 481 -1.96 2.92 -32.74
CA PHE A 481 -2.02 3.29 -31.34
C PHE A 481 -3.07 2.48 -30.60
N SER A 482 -2.70 1.88 -29.47
CA SER A 482 -3.62 1.23 -28.55
C SER A 482 -3.43 1.82 -27.16
N PHE A 483 -4.48 2.40 -26.62
CA PHE A 483 -4.53 2.82 -25.23
C PHE A 483 -5.11 1.69 -24.39
N VAL A 484 -4.36 1.26 -23.38
CA VAL A 484 -4.75 0.21 -22.45
C VAL A 484 -4.77 0.81 -21.06
N SER A 485 -5.91 0.75 -20.39
CA SER A 485 -6.04 1.23 -19.02
C SER A 485 -6.79 0.18 -18.21
N SER A 486 -6.25 -0.17 -17.05
CA SER A 486 -7.05 -0.79 -16.00
C SER A 486 -7.83 0.33 -15.33
N THR A 487 -9.07 0.54 -15.74
CA THR A 487 -9.98 1.32 -14.90
C THR A 487 -10.10 0.61 -13.55
N SER A 488 -10.18 1.39 -12.46
CA SER A 488 -10.61 0.84 -11.18
C SER A 488 -11.93 0.09 -11.42
N VAL A 489 -11.97 -1.20 -11.13
CA VAL A 489 -13.18 -2.04 -11.24
C VAL A 489 -14.22 -1.66 -10.16
N LEU A 490 -13.96 -0.62 -9.37
CA LEU A 490 -14.81 -0.16 -8.29
C LEU A 490 -15.65 1.08 -8.64
N ASP A 491 -15.84 1.39 -9.92
CA ASP A 491 -16.56 2.62 -10.28
C ASP A 491 -17.41 2.51 -11.56
N THR A 492 -18.27 1.51 -11.64
CA THR A 492 -19.48 1.61 -12.46
C THR A 492 -20.66 1.02 -11.70
N ASP A 493 -21.79 1.73 -11.71
CA ASP A 493 -23.06 1.24 -11.16
C ASP A 493 -23.40 -0.17 -11.68
N HIS A 494 -22.91 -0.49 -12.89
CA HIS A 494 -22.93 -1.83 -13.49
C HIS A 494 -22.34 -2.95 -12.61
N TYR A 495 -21.18 -2.79 -11.97
CA TYR A 495 -20.58 -3.87 -11.15
C TYR A 495 -21.25 -3.99 -9.77
N VAL A 496 -21.83 -2.90 -9.26
CA VAL A 496 -22.67 -2.93 -8.06
C VAL A 496 -23.97 -3.69 -8.34
N GLU A 497 -24.62 -3.40 -9.48
CA GLU A 497 -25.81 -4.11 -9.95
C GLU A 497 -25.51 -5.57 -10.26
N LEU A 498 -24.41 -5.87 -10.96
CA LEU A 498 -23.96 -7.23 -11.26
C LEU A 498 -23.65 -8.03 -9.99
N SER A 499 -22.99 -7.39 -8.99
CA SER A 499 -22.76 -8.03 -7.69
C SER A 499 -24.07 -8.31 -6.97
N HIS A 500 -25.03 -7.38 -6.98
CA HIS A 500 -26.37 -7.60 -6.43
C HIS A 500 -27.11 -8.72 -7.16
N GLU A 501 -27.01 -8.80 -8.49
CA GLU A 501 -27.57 -9.89 -9.29
C GLU A 501 -26.94 -11.24 -8.94
N GLN A 502 -25.61 -11.32 -8.86
CA GLN A 502 -24.90 -12.56 -8.55
C GLN A 502 -25.17 -13.04 -7.11
N THR A 503 -25.22 -12.11 -6.15
CA THR A 503 -25.47 -12.43 -4.73
C THR A 503 -26.93 -12.84 -4.51
N SER A 504 -27.88 -12.24 -5.24
CA SER A 504 -29.31 -12.56 -5.13
C SER A 504 -29.71 -13.83 -5.87
N THR A 505 -29.00 -14.19 -6.95
CA THR A 505 -29.26 -15.39 -7.76
C THR A 505 -28.42 -16.60 -7.35
N GLY A 506 -27.36 -16.40 -6.55
CA GLY A 506 -26.44 -17.47 -6.14
C GLY A 506 -25.56 -18.00 -7.28
N GLN A 507 -25.53 -17.33 -8.44
CA GLN A 507 -24.65 -17.73 -9.54
C GLN A 507 -23.17 -17.59 -9.14
N GLY A 508 -22.47 -18.72 -9.06
CA GLY A 508 -21.04 -18.78 -8.74
C GLY A 508 -20.71 -19.06 -7.27
N ALA A 509 -21.70 -19.25 -6.40
CA ALA A 509 -21.45 -19.73 -5.05
C ALA A 509 -21.12 -21.23 -5.06
N VAL A 510 -19.99 -21.61 -4.46
CA VAL A 510 -19.70 -23.00 -4.11
C VAL A 510 -20.62 -23.37 -2.96
N MET A 511 -21.61 -24.23 -3.23
CA MET A 511 -22.49 -24.75 -2.19
C MET A 511 -21.65 -25.44 -1.12
N GLU A 512 -21.99 -25.29 0.16
CA GLU A 512 -21.30 -25.96 1.28
C GLU A 512 -21.29 -27.50 1.15
N ALA A 513 -22.21 -28.04 0.34
CA ALA A 513 -22.28 -29.45 -0.03
C ALA A 513 -21.29 -29.88 -1.13
N ASP A 514 -20.66 -28.95 -1.84
CA ASP A 514 -19.70 -29.24 -2.90
C ASP A 514 -18.29 -29.36 -2.30
N GLY A 515 -17.96 -30.55 -1.81
CA GLY A 515 -16.74 -30.88 -1.08
C GLY A 515 -15.44 -30.85 -1.90
N MET A 516 -15.35 -30.04 -2.97
CA MET A 516 -14.17 -29.85 -3.83
C MET A 516 -13.59 -31.17 -4.38
N MET A 517 -14.42 -32.22 -4.52
CA MET A 517 -14.00 -33.54 -5.00
C MET A 517 -13.80 -33.58 -6.52
N GLY A 518 -14.46 -32.68 -7.28
CA GLY A 518 -14.35 -32.59 -8.74
C GLY A 518 -12.99 -32.08 -9.23
N SER A 519 -12.32 -31.23 -8.45
CA SER A 519 -11.03 -30.61 -8.78
C SER A 519 -9.83 -31.57 -8.70
N ARG A 520 -10.05 -32.84 -8.33
CA ARG A 520 -9.03 -33.90 -8.27
C ARG A 520 -8.92 -34.75 -9.54
N SER A 521 -9.80 -34.57 -10.53
CA SER A 521 -9.70 -35.34 -11.77
C SER A 521 -8.70 -34.68 -12.74
N GLY A 522 -7.67 -35.43 -13.13
CA GLY A 522 -6.68 -35.01 -14.14
C GLY A 522 -5.23 -34.79 -13.65
N LEU A 523 -4.95 -34.88 -12.35
CA LEU A 523 -3.56 -34.88 -11.85
C LEU A 523 -3.01 -36.31 -11.84
N GLY A 524 -2.63 -36.78 -13.02
CA GLY A 524 -1.77 -37.95 -13.17
C GLY A 524 -0.31 -37.55 -12.96
N ILE A 525 0.42 -38.35 -12.17
CA ILE A 525 1.89 -38.36 -12.14
C ILE A 525 2.39 -38.87 -13.50
N GLY A 526 2.85 -37.94 -14.33
CA GLY A 526 3.57 -38.19 -15.59
C GLY A 526 4.72 -37.22 -15.71
#